data_AF-A0A936QND3-F1
#
_entry.id   AF-A0A936QND3-F1
#
_cell.length_a   1.000
_cell.length_b   1.000
_cell.length_c   1.000
_cell.angle_alpha   90.00
_cell.angle_beta   90.00
_cell.angle_gamma   90.00
#
_symmetry.space_group_name_H-M   'P 1'
#
loop_
_entity.id
_entity.type
_entity.pdbx_description
1 polymer ?
#
loop_
_entity_poly.entity_id
_entity_poly.type
_entity_poly.pdbx_seq_one_letter_code
_entity_poly.pdbx_strand_id
1 'polypeptide(L)'
;MLTSFSKWQGTGNDFILLDDREGQLGHAGTSLAQRLCDRHFGIGSDGLILLQKPSGAGTDYHMEFFNPDGSQSFCGNGSRCAYAFHGQLIGHRTPMHFSAIDGVHQARWREGEVEVSMRDTALGEPLDAASELLNTGSPHLVLWVEDPDDVDIIPAARNVRYGPRFKEKGVNVNFVNWCNGELRMRTYERGVEDETLSCGTGVTAAALSAMARGHGLGGCTVRTSGGILHVTAERIGDTFTDVWLRGPVAEVFRGTIELNT
;
A
#
# COMPACT_ATOMS: atom_id res chain seq x y z
N MET A 1 -6.09 27.46 -11.24
CA MET A 1 -5.82 26.70 -12.48
C MET A 1 -6.78 25.53 -12.54
N LEU A 2 -7.43 25.29 -13.69
CA LEU A 2 -8.26 24.10 -13.87
C LEU A 2 -7.36 22.89 -14.14
N THR A 3 -7.41 21.88 -13.26
CA THR A 3 -6.52 20.72 -13.28
C THR A 3 -7.33 19.45 -13.38
N SER A 4 -6.97 18.58 -14.32
CA SER A 4 -7.58 17.25 -14.47
C SER A 4 -7.04 16.29 -13.41
N PHE A 5 -7.92 15.44 -12.89
CA PHE A 5 -7.55 14.35 -11.99
C PHE A 5 -8.21 13.05 -12.42
N SER A 6 -7.61 11.93 -12.00
CA SER A 6 -8.25 10.63 -12.09
C SER A 6 -8.32 10.00 -10.70
N LYS A 7 -9.46 9.42 -10.37
CA LYS A 7 -9.70 8.71 -9.13
C LYS A 7 -9.53 7.22 -9.36
N TRP A 8 -8.65 6.59 -8.60
CA TRP A 8 -8.39 5.16 -8.69
C TRP A 8 -8.57 4.47 -7.34
N GLN A 9 -8.67 3.15 -7.35
CA GLN A 9 -8.57 2.32 -6.18
C GLN A 9 -7.78 1.04 -6.46
N GLY A 10 -7.07 0.56 -5.43
CA GLY A 10 -6.50 -0.78 -5.38
C GLY A 10 -7.04 -1.50 -4.15
N THR A 11 -7.86 -2.53 -4.39
CA THR A 11 -8.53 -3.33 -3.34
C THR A 11 -9.21 -2.49 -2.26
N GLY A 12 -9.95 -1.46 -2.68
CA GLY A 12 -10.73 -0.59 -1.80
C GLY A 12 -9.98 0.62 -1.24
N ASN A 13 -8.65 0.65 -1.33
CA ASN A 13 -7.84 1.80 -0.94
C ASN A 13 -7.78 2.80 -2.11
N ASP A 14 -8.29 4.02 -1.91
CA ASP A 14 -8.62 4.96 -2.99
C ASP A 14 -7.71 6.19 -3.05
N PHE A 15 -7.36 6.61 -4.27
CA PHE A 15 -6.37 7.66 -4.55
C PHE A 15 -6.87 8.67 -5.55
N ILE A 16 -6.49 9.93 -5.36
CA ILE A 16 -6.56 10.98 -6.37
C ILE A 16 -5.19 11.02 -7.06
N LEU A 17 -5.17 10.90 -8.38
CA LEU A 17 -3.96 10.96 -9.19
C LEU A 17 -3.95 12.20 -10.07
N LEU A 18 -2.85 12.95 -9.99
CA LEU A 18 -2.59 14.14 -10.79
C LEU A 18 -1.34 13.91 -11.65
N ASP A 19 -1.41 14.34 -12.90
CA ASP A 19 -0.24 14.47 -13.77
C ASP A 19 0.51 15.75 -13.39
N ASP A 20 1.62 15.59 -12.68
CA ASP A 20 2.53 16.66 -12.27
C ASP A 20 3.89 16.53 -12.98
N ARG A 21 3.92 15.97 -14.20
CA ARG A 21 5.18 15.82 -14.95
C ARG A 21 5.80 17.18 -15.30
N GLU A 22 5.03 18.25 -15.31
CA GLU A 22 5.58 19.62 -15.45
C GLU A 22 6.08 20.22 -14.12
N GLY A 23 5.92 19.52 -12.99
CA GLY A 23 6.51 19.88 -11.69
C GLY A 23 5.94 21.17 -11.09
N GLN A 24 4.64 21.40 -11.27
CA GLN A 24 3.96 22.62 -10.83
C GLN A 24 3.27 22.45 -9.47
N LEU A 25 2.97 21.21 -9.06
CA LEU A 25 2.12 20.94 -7.89
C LEU A 25 2.90 20.45 -6.67
N GLY A 26 4.09 19.85 -6.84
CA GLY A 26 4.88 19.27 -5.75
C GLY A 26 5.04 20.17 -4.51
N HIS A 27 5.36 21.46 -4.71
CA HIS A 27 5.51 22.43 -3.61
C HIS A 27 4.24 22.63 -2.74
N ALA A 28 3.06 22.32 -3.30
CA ALA A 28 1.76 22.42 -2.63
C ALA A 28 1.19 21.04 -2.26
N GLY A 29 1.94 19.94 -2.44
CA GLY A 29 1.44 18.57 -2.28
C GLY A 29 0.76 18.31 -0.93
N THR A 30 1.35 18.78 0.17
CA THR A 30 0.77 18.66 1.53
C THR A 30 -0.58 19.36 1.64
N SER A 31 -0.70 20.63 1.23
CA SER A 31 -1.95 21.39 1.35
C SER A 31 -3.00 20.92 0.35
N LEU A 32 -2.58 20.46 -0.82
CA LEU A 32 -3.44 19.79 -1.79
C LEU A 32 -4.00 18.49 -1.22
N ALA A 33 -3.17 17.64 -0.62
CA ALA A 33 -3.63 16.38 -0.03
C ALA A 33 -4.68 16.64 1.06
N GLN A 34 -4.40 17.53 2.00
CA GLN A 34 -5.34 17.89 3.08
C GLN A 34 -6.68 18.39 2.56
N ARG A 35 -6.67 19.21 1.50
CA ARG A 35 -7.90 19.77 0.92
C ARG A 35 -8.64 18.75 0.05
N LEU A 36 -7.92 18.02 -0.80
CA LEU A 36 -8.52 17.15 -1.81
C LEU A 36 -8.98 15.81 -1.24
N CYS A 37 -8.28 15.29 -0.23
CA CYS A 37 -8.61 14.01 0.41
C CYS A 37 -9.77 14.12 1.41
N ASP A 38 -10.15 15.33 1.85
CA ASP A 38 -11.34 15.53 2.68
C ASP A 38 -12.58 14.98 1.97
N ARG A 39 -13.31 14.07 2.63
CA ARG A 39 -14.46 13.35 2.06
C ARG A 39 -15.75 14.18 1.98
N HIS A 40 -15.83 15.31 2.68
CA HIS A 40 -17.02 16.17 2.72
C HIS A 40 -16.84 17.45 1.90
N PHE A 41 -15.64 18.04 1.96
CA PHE A 41 -15.31 19.32 1.35
C PHE A 41 -14.33 19.21 0.17
N GLY A 42 -13.73 18.03 -0.03
CA GLY A 42 -12.84 17.72 -1.12
C GLY A 42 -13.43 16.72 -2.12
N ILE A 43 -12.55 16.02 -2.81
CA ILE A 43 -12.91 14.87 -3.67
C ILE A 43 -13.13 13.63 -2.80
N GLY A 44 -12.43 13.54 -1.67
CA GLY A 44 -12.48 12.44 -0.72
C GLY A 44 -11.61 11.27 -1.14
N SER A 45 -10.56 10.93 -0.38
CA SER A 45 -9.62 9.84 -0.72
C SER A 45 -8.79 9.40 0.48
N ASP A 46 -8.23 8.20 0.40
CA ASP A 46 -7.15 7.76 1.31
C ASP A 46 -5.78 8.38 0.97
N GLY A 47 -5.66 9.13 -0.13
CA GLY A 47 -4.47 9.94 -0.39
C GLY A 47 -4.40 10.54 -1.79
N LEU A 48 -3.38 11.36 -1.98
CA LEU A 48 -3.06 12.06 -3.22
C LEU A 48 -1.74 11.53 -3.78
N ILE A 49 -1.71 11.24 -5.08
CA ILE A 49 -0.50 10.84 -5.80
C ILE A 49 -0.22 11.86 -6.91
N LEU A 50 0.99 12.40 -6.90
CA LEU A 50 1.52 13.22 -7.99
C LEU A 50 2.49 12.37 -8.81
N LEU A 51 2.25 12.28 -10.11
CA LEU A 51 3.19 11.70 -11.07
C LEU A 51 4.09 12.78 -11.63
N GLN A 52 5.36 12.75 -11.27
CA GLN A 52 6.36 13.73 -11.67
C GLN A 52 7.36 13.16 -12.68
N LYS A 53 8.17 14.04 -13.27
CA LYS A 53 9.30 13.63 -14.11
C LYS A 53 10.24 12.68 -13.35
N PRO A 54 10.93 11.75 -14.04
CA PRO A 54 11.93 10.88 -13.44
C PRO A 54 12.92 11.63 -12.55
N SER A 55 13.14 11.14 -11.33
CA SER A 55 14.09 11.72 -10.37
C SER A 55 15.34 10.85 -10.13
N GLY A 56 15.59 9.86 -11.00
CA GLY A 56 16.78 8.99 -10.94
C GLY A 56 17.12 8.32 -12.26
N ALA A 57 18.38 7.88 -12.40
CA ALA A 57 18.83 7.19 -13.60
C ALA A 57 18.04 5.89 -13.83
N GLY A 58 17.50 5.72 -15.02
CA GLY A 58 16.74 4.51 -15.40
C GLY A 58 15.33 4.41 -14.84
N THR A 59 14.73 5.52 -14.39
CA THR A 59 13.31 5.58 -13.98
C THR A 59 12.45 6.23 -15.05
N ASP A 60 11.21 5.78 -15.19
CA ASP A 60 10.21 6.28 -16.13
C ASP A 60 9.39 7.44 -15.57
N TYR A 61 9.21 7.50 -14.25
CA TYR A 61 8.55 8.60 -13.54
C TYR A 61 8.94 8.61 -12.06
N HIS A 62 8.65 9.73 -11.38
CA HIS A 62 8.68 9.83 -9.93
C HIS A 62 7.25 9.85 -9.37
N MET A 63 7.02 9.10 -8.29
CA MET A 63 5.75 9.08 -7.57
C MET A 63 5.92 9.74 -6.21
N GLU A 64 5.22 10.85 -5.99
CA GLU A 64 5.00 11.40 -4.65
C GLU A 64 3.64 10.98 -4.14
N PHE A 65 3.60 10.29 -3.00
CA PHE A 65 2.37 9.93 -2.31
C PHE A 65 2.21 10.74 -1.02
N PHE A 66 1.05 11.36 -0.87
CA PHE A 66 0.65 12.12 0.32
C PHE A 66 -0.57 11.47 0.96
N ASN A 67 -0.49 11.21 2.26
CA ASN A 67 -1.62 10.84 3.10
C ASN A 67 -2.60 12.02 3.25
N PRO A 68 -3.83 11.80 3.75
CA PRO A 68 -4.81 12.87 3.93
C PRO A 68 -4.36 13.96 4.91
N ASP A 69 -3.48 13.63 5.86
CA ASP A 69 -2.86 14.61 6.77
C ASP A 69 -1.72 15.41 6.11
N GLY A 70 -1.35 15.08 4.88
CA GLY A 70 -0.28 15.70 4.09
C GLY A 70 1.11 15.14 4.34
N SER A 71 1.26 14.13 5.21
CA SER A 71 2.52 13.39 5.38
C SER A 71 2.81 12.53 4.16
N GLN A 72 4.10 12.28 3.88
CA GLN A 72 4.52 11.42 2.77
C GLN A 72 4.94 10.03 3.26
N SER A 73 4.63 9.00 2.46
CA SER A 73 5.02 7.62 2.72
C SER A 73 5.07 6.81 1.41
N PHE A 74 5.41 5.52 1.49
CA PHE A 74 5.24 4.61 0.37
C PHE A 74 3.94 3.81 0.53
N CYS A 75 3.18 3.66 -0.55
CA CYS A 75 1.95 2.88 -0.56
C CYS A 75 1.91 1.88 -1.72
N GLY A 76 1.95 0.58 -1.43
CA GLY A 76 1.92 -0.47 -2.44
C GLY A 76 0.65 -0.45 -3.31
N ASN A 77 -0.52 -0.12 -2.73
CA ASN A 77 -1.77 0.01 -3.50
C ASN A 77 -1.74 1.25 -4.41
N GLY A 78 -1.23 2.36 -3.87
CA GLY A 78 -1.04 3.62 -4.59
C GLY A 78 -0.11 3.44 -5.78
N SER A 79 1.03 2.77 -5.58
CA SER A 79 2.00 2.44 -6.63
C SER A 79 1.40 1.66 -7.79
N ARG A 80 0.52 0.68 -7.51
CA ARG A 80 -0.18 -0.06 -8.58
C ARG A 80 -1.10 0.87 -9.38
N CYS A 81 -1.84 1.75 -8.71
CA CYS A 81 -2.71 2.74 -9.36
C CYS A 81 -1.89 3.76 -10.17
N ALA A 82 -0.78 4.23 -9.61
CA ALA A 82 0.15 5.18 -10.22
C ALA A 82 0.74 4.64 -11.52
N TYR A 83 1.19 3.38 -11.52
CA TYR A 83 1.65 2.71 -12.74
C TYR A 83 0.56 2.62 -13.81
N ALA A 84 -0.65 2.20 -13.45
CA ALA A 84 -1.74 2.06 -14.39
C ALA A 84 -2.17 3.43 -14.99
N PHE A 85 -2.22 4.47 -14.16
CA PHE A 85 -2.51 5.83 -14.58
C PHE A 85 -1.39 6.41 -15.46
N HIS A 86 -0.11 6.23 -15.08
CA HIS A 86 1.02 6.65 -15.91
C HIS A 86 0.94 6.00 -17.30
N GLY A 87 0.68 4.69 -17.36
CA GLY A 87 0.47 3.96 -18.60
C GLY A 87 -0.67 4.49 -19.47
N GLN A 88 -1.75 5.01 -18.85
CA GLN A 88 -2.82 5.70 -19.58
C GLN A 88 -2.37 7.04 -20.16
N LEU A 89 -1.56 7.83 -19.43
CA LEU A 89 -1.08 9.14 -19.85
C LEU A 89 -0.13 9.05 -21.06
N ILE A 90 0.68 7.99 -21.12
CA ILE A 90 1.69 7.78 -22.17
C ILE A 90 1.22 6.83 -23.28
N GLY A 91 0.09 6.13 -23.09
CA GLY A 91 -0.48 5.23 -24.08
C GLY A 91 0.21 3.86 -24.23
N HIS A 92 1.00 3.41 -23.24
CA HIS A 92 1.62 2.07 -23.25
C HIS A 92 1.61 1.38 -21.89
N ARG A 93 1.62 0.04 -21.91
CA ARG A 93 1.54 -0.86 -20.74
C ARG A 93 2.76 -1.77 -20.64
N THR A 94 3.95 -1.19 -20.76
CA THR A 94 5.23 -1.91 -20.64
C THR A 94 5.67 -2.00 -19.18
N PRO A 95 6.54 -2.94 -18.81
CA PRO A 95 7.25 -2.86 -17.54
C PRO A 95 7.94 -1.50 -17.39
N MET A 96 7.88 -0.92 -16.20
CA MET A 96 8.45 0.39 -15.88
C MET A 96 9.18 0.35 -14.55
N HIS A 97 10.14 1.24 -14.41
CA HIS A 97 10.82 1.58 -13.16
C HIS A 97 10.31 2.94 -12.68
N PHE A 98 10.05 3.10 -11.40
CA PHE A 98 9.65 4.39 -10.83
C PHE A 98 10.38 4.64 -9.52
N SER A 99 10.70 5.90 -9.25
CA SER A 99 11.21 6.30 -7.94
C SER A 99 10.05 6.73 -7.04
N ALA A 100 10.12 6.40 -5.76
CA ALA A 100 9.25 6.87 -4.70
C ALA A 100 10.10 7.39 -3.52
N ILE A 101 9.45 7.84 -2.44
CA ILE A 101 10.12 8.35 -1.24
C ILE A 101 11.11 7.36 -0.63
N ASP A 102 10.94 6.07 -0.93
CA ASP A 102 11.60 4.95 -0.30
C ASP A 102 12.51 4.18 -1.30
N GLY A 103 12.75 4.74 -2.49
CA GLY A 103 13.71 4.21 -3.46
C GLY A 103 13.12 3.91 -4.83
N VAL A 104 13.79 3.05 -5.59
CA VAL A 104 13.36 2.66 -6.94
C VAL A 104 12.62 1.33 -6.88
N HIS A 105 11.49 1.29 -7.58
CA HIS A 105 10.60 0.14 -7.69
C HIS A 105 10.35 -0.19 -9.15
N GLN A 106 9.83 -1.39 -9.37
CA GLN A 106 9.41 -1.89 -10.68
C GLN A 106 7.91 -2.12 -10.66
N ALA A 107 7.27 -1.93 -11.81
CA ALA A 107 5.85 -2.23 -11.99
C ALA A 107 5.61 -2.86 -13.36
N ARG A 108 4.70 -3.83 -13.42
CA ARG A 108 4.27 -4.45 -14.69
C ARG A 108 2.85 -5.00 -14.60
N TRP A 109 2.22 -5.16 -15.76
CA TRP A 109 0.99 -5.95 -15.87
C TRP A 109 1.32 -7.43 -15.89
N ARG A 110 0.56 -8.22 -15.13
CA ARG A 110 0.62 -9.68 -15.15
C ARG A 110 -0.77 -10.25 -14.88
N GLU A 111 -1.22 -11.17 -15.74
CA GLU A 111 -2.50 -11.88 -15.58
C GLU A 111 -3.72 -10.93 -15.43
N GLY A 112 -3.68 -9.75 -16.07
CA GLY A 112 -4.74 -8.74 -15.99
C GLY A 112 -4.69 -7.85 -14.75
N GLU A 113 -3.73 -8.06 -13.85
CA GLU A 113 -3.49 -7.28 -12.65
C GLU A 113 -2.17 -6.49 -12.76
N VAL A 114 -1.95 -5.57 -11.83
CA VAL A 114 -0.67 -4.86 -11.70
C VAL A 114 0.13 -5.51 -10.59
N GLU A 115 1.42 -5.74 -10.82
CA GLU A 115 2.38 -6.11 -9.78
C GLU A 115 3.46 -5.04 -9.63
N VAL A 116 3.81 -4.74 -8.38
CA VAL A 116 4.86 -3.79 -8.01
C VAL A 116 5.90 -4.50 -7.14
N SER A 117 7.18 -4.19 -7.35
CA SER A 117 8.24 -4.68 -6.48
C SER A 117 8.20 -3.95 -5.14
N MET A 118 8.37 -4.71 -4.07
CA MET A 118 8.46 -4.22 -2.70
C MET A 118 9.92 -4.33 -2.23
N ARG A 119 10.24 -3.71 -1.11
CA ARG A 119 11.58 -3.80 -0.53
C ARG A 119 11.85 -5.20 0.01
N ASP A 120 13.12 -5.59 -0.07
CA ASP A 120 13.62 -6.75 0.66
C ASP A 120 13.30 -6.59 2.15
N THR A 121 12.86 -7.69 2.77
CA THR A 121 12.30 -7.67 4.11
C THR A 121 12.93 -8.79 4.92
N ALA A 122 13.53 -8.45 6.06
CA ALA A 122 14.03 -9.45 7.00
C ALA A 122 12.89 -10.33 7.54
N LEU A 123 13.21 -11.53 8.02
CA LEU A 123 12.26 -12.34 8.79
C LEU A 123 11.68 -11.53 9.97
N GLY A 124 10.43 -11.83 10.33
CA GLY A 124 9.77 -11.18 11.44
C GLY A 124 10.47 -11.44 12.76
N GLU A 125 10.48 -10.43 13.63
CA GLU A 125 10.89 -10.56 15.04
C GLU A 125 9.76 -11.24 15.80
N PRO A 126 9.90 -12.50 16.25
CA PRO A 126 8.85 -13.18 16.99
C PRO A 126 8.65 -12.50 18.35
N LEU A 127 7.41 -12.18 18.70
CA LEU A 127 7.08 -11.70 20.05
C LEU A 127 6.58 -12.86 20.92
N ASP A 128 5.86 -13.79 20.32
CA ASP A 128 5.44 -15.07 20.89
C ASP A 128 5.17 -16.10 19.77
N ALA A 129 4.53 -17.22 20.08
CA ALA A 129 4.24 -18.28 19.11
C ALA A 129 3.22 -17.87 18.02
N ALA A 130 2.33 -16.94 18.33
CA ALA A 130 1.25 -16.48 17.47
C ALA A 130 1.49 -15.06 16.90
N SER A 131 2.55 -14.36 17.30
CA SER A 131 2.79 -13.00 16.86
C SER A 131 4.23 -12.68 16.50
N GLU A 132 4.40 -11.86 15.46
CA GLU A 132 5.69 -11.39 15.00
C GLU A 132 5.60 -9.99 14.40
N LEU A 133 6.67 -9.23 14.54
CA LEU A 133 6.80 -7.87 14.00
C LEU A 133 7.62 -7.89 12.71
N LEU A 134 7.03 -7.38 11.63
CA LEU A 134 7.70 -7.20 10.34
C LEU A 134 7.77 -5.73 9.98
N ASN A 135 8.77 -5.37 9.18
CA ASN A 135 8.89 -4.04 8.61
C ASN A 135 9.02 -4.14 7.09
N THR A 136 7.91 -3.86 6.40
CA THR A 136 7.79 -3.86 4.93
C THR A 136 7.77 -2.44 4.38
N GLY A 137 8.45 -1.51 5.05
CA GLY A 137 8.39 -0.06 4.83
C GLY A 137 7.65 0.68 5.94
N SER A 138 6.78 -0.02 6.67
CA SER A 138 6.18 0.44 7.92
C SER A 138 6.05 -0.74 8.90
N PRO A 139 5.96 -0.50 10.23
CA PRO A 139 5.90 -1.57 11.21
C PRO A 139 4.52 -2.25 11.20
N HIS A 140 4.52 -3.57 11.05
CA HIS A 140 3.33 -4.42 11.03
C HIS A 140 3.47 -5.53 12.08
N LEU A 141 2.56 -5.56 13.05
CA LEU A 141 2.38 -6.71 13.92
C LEU A 141 1.43 -7.69 13.23
N VAL A 142 1.93 -8.87 12.91
CA VAL A 142 1.13 -9.98 12.38
C VAL A 142 0.71 -10.87 13.54
N LEU A 143 -0.59 -10.99 13.76
CA LEU A 143 -1.24 -11.78 14.80
C LEU A 143 -1.99 -12.95 14.18
N TRP A 144 -1.54 -14.16 14.46
CA TRP A 144 -2.20 -15.39 14.03
C TRP A 144 -3.35 -15.70 14.98
N VAL A 145 -4.56 -15.75 14.43
CA VAL A 145 -5.80 -16.02 15.16
C VAL A 145 -6.54 -17.21 14.55
N GLU A 146 -7.54 -17.73 15.27
CA GLU A 146 -8.37 -18.85 14.77
C GLU A 146 -9.21 -18.42 13.57
N ASP A 147 -9.96 -17.33 13.69
CA ASP A 147 -10.68 -16.69 12.58
C ASP A 147 -10.58 -15.16 12.70
N PRO A 148 -10.02 -14.44 11.70
CA PRO A 148 -10.01 -12.99 11.68
C PRO A 148 -11.42 -12.37 11.70
N ASP A 149 -12.42 -13.07 11.18
CA ASP A 149 -13.81 -12.58 11.12
C ASP A 149 -14.47 -12.53 12.50
N ASP A 150 -14.02 -13.37 13.44
CA ASP A 150 -14.51 -13.42 14.83
C ASP A 150 -13.83 -12.40 15.76
N VAL A 151 -12.81 -11.69 15.28
CA VAL A 151 -12.10 -10.68 16.07
C VAL A 151 -12.86 -9.35 16.02
N ASP A 152 -13.18 -8.81 17.20
CA ASP A 152 -13.53 -7.39 17.34
C ASP A 152 -12.25 -6.55 17.17
N ILE A 153 -11.96 -6.23 15.92
CA ILE A 153 -10.64 -5.75 15.48
C ILE A 153 -10.28 -4.40 16.11
N ILE A 154 -11.24 -3.50 16.29
CA ILE A 154 -10.97 -2.14 16.78
C ILE A 154 -10.43 -2.16 18.22
N PRO A 155 -11.14 -2.72 19.21
CA PRO A 155 -10.61 -2.79 20.57
C PRO A 155 -9.34 -3.65 20.64
N ALA A 156 -9.28 -4.78 19.93
CA ALA A 156 -8.11 -5.66 19.92
C ALA A 156 -6.86 -4.93 19.39
N ALA A 157 -6.97 -4.27 18.23
CA ALA A 157 -5.88 -3.52 17.63
C ALA A 157 -5.50 -2.28 18.44
N ARG A 158 -6.47 -1.54 19.00
CA ARG A 158 -6.19 -0.37 19.84
C ARG A 158 -5.42 -0.73 21.11
N ASN A 159 -5.74 -1.86 21.74
CA ASN A 159 -4.98 -2.36 22.89
C ASN A 159 -3.50 -2.60 22.55
N VAL A 160 -3.21 -3.09 21.34
CA VAL A 160 -1.83 -3.23 20.84
C VAL A 160 -1.23 -1.87 20.50
N ARG A 161 -1.92 -1.10 19.64
CA ARG A 161 -1.48 0.19 19.08
C ARG A 161 -1.11 1.22 20.14
N TYR A 162 -1.84 1.24 21.26
CA TYR A 162 -1.61 2.13 22.40
C TYR A 162 -0.97 1.41 23.60
N GLY A 163 -0.62 0.14 23.46
CA GLY A 163 0.07 -0.63 24.47
C GLY A 163 1.51 -0.16 24.71
N PRO A 164 2.15 -0.51 25.83
CA PRO A 164 3.47 0.02 26.23
C PRO A 164 4.56 -0.12 25.17
N ARG A 165 4.56 -1.20 24.39
CA ARG A 165 5.56 -1.46 23.32
C ARG A 165 5.41 -0.53 22.12
N PHE A 166 4.18 -0.11 21.80
CA PHE A 166 3.89 0.60 20.55
C PHE A 166 3.31 2.00 20.76
N LYS A 167 2.98 2.43 21.99
CA LYS A 167 2.34 3.73 22.26
C LYS A 167 3.05 4.95 21.67
N GLU A 168 4.38 4.92 21.59
CA GLU A 168 5.17 6.08 21.13
C GLU A 168 5.15 6.23 19.61
N LYS A 169 5.42 5.16 18.86
CA LYS A 169 5.53 5.20 17.39
C LYS A 169 4.31 4.64 16.69
N GLY A 170 3.53 3.80 17.35
CA GLY A 170 2.44 3.01 16.78
C GLY A 170 2.90 1.82 15.94
N VAL A 171 1.94 0.98 15.57
CA VAL A 171 2.12 -0.19 14.70
C VAL A 171 0.81 -0.46 13.96
N ASN A 172 0.90 -0.94 12.72
CA ASN A 172 -0.25 -1.51 12.01
C ASN A 172 -0.50 -2.92 12.55
N VAL A 173 -1.76 -3.32 12.76
CA VAL A 173 -2.09 -4.62 13.35
C VAL A 173 -2.84 -5.46 12.34
N ASN A 174 -2.27 -6.61 11.98
CA ASN A 174 -2.83 -7.52 10.99
C ASN A 174 -3.25 -8.82 11.68
N PHE A 175 -4.53 -9.16 11.60
CA PHE A 175 -5.07 -10.42 12.11
C PHE A 175 -5.18 -11.40 10.97
N VAL A 176 -4.53 -12.55 11.09
CA VAL A 176 -4.35 -13.47 9.97
C VAL A 176 -4.68 -14.91 10.35
N ASN A 177 -5.15 -15.66 9.36
CA ASN A 177 -5.34 -17.10 9.46
C ASN A 177 -5.13 -17.75 8.10
N TRP A 178 -4.45 -18.90 8.06
CA TRP A 178 -4.29 -19.68 6.84
C TRP A 178 -5.40 -20.73 6.74
N CYS A 179 -6.23 -20.63 5.71
CA CYS A 179 -7.36 -21.53 5.50
C CYS A 179 -7.57 -21.79 4.01
N ASN A 180 -7.82 -23.06 3.65
CA ASN A 180 -8.10 -23.48 2.27
C ASN A 180 -7.08 -23.04 1.21
N GLY A 181 -5.79 -22.94 1.59
CA GLY A 181 -4.71 -22.56 0.67
C GLY A 181 -4.56 -21.06 0.43
N GLU A 182 -5.30 -20.23 1.15
CA GLU A 182 -5.19 -18.77 1.13
C GLU A 182 -4.94 -18.23 2.54
N LEU A 183 -4.32 -17.06 2.64
CA LEU A 183 -4.21 -16.30 3.87
C LEU A 183 -5.38 -15.33 3.96
N ARG A 184 -6.22 -15.48 4.98
CA ARG A 184 -7.23 -14.48 5.33
C ARG A 184 -6.59 -13.41 6.21
N MET A 185 -6.93 -12.15 5.96
CA MET A 185 -6.35 -11.01 6.68
C MET A 185 -7.38 -9.90 6.88
N ARG A 186 -7.43 -9.37 8.10
CA ARG A 186 -8.02 -8.06 8.42
C ARG A 186 -6.97 -7.15 9.03
N THR A 187 -7.07 -5.85 8.83
CA THR A 187 -6.00 -4.91 9.19
C THR A 187 -6.53 -3.65 9.83
N TYR A 188 -5.85 -3.22 10.89
CA TYR A 188 -5.99 -1.92 11.50
C TYR A 188 -4.76 -1.09 11.17
N GLU A 189 -4.97 0.10 10.59
CA GLU A 189 -3.87 0.96 10.14
C GLU A 189 -3.59 2.09 11.13
N ARG A 190 -2.32 2.18 11.55
CA ARG A 190 -1.79 3.32 12.29
C ARG A 190 -1.89 4.55 11.41
N GLY A 191 -2.40 5.65 11.97
CA GLY A 191 -2.60 6.91 11.25
C GLY A 191 -4.00 7.07 10.67
N VAL A 192 -4.66 5.95 10.32
CA VAL A 192 -6.13 5.92 10.10
C VAL A 192 -6.85 5.69 11.43
N GLU A 193 -6.24 4.90 12.32
CA GLU A 193 -6.75 4.53 13.64
C GLU A 193 -8.11 3.81 13.60
N ASP A 194 -8.28 3.03 12.52
CA ASP A 194 -9.48 2.25 12.21
C ASP A 194 -9.10 0.99 11.38
N GLU A 195 -10.06 0.10 11.20
CA GLU A 195 -9.97 -0.98 10.22
C GLU A 195 -10.03 -0.42 8.80
N THR A 196 -9.15 -0.90 7.93
CA THR A 196 -9.17 -0.54 6.51
C THR A 196 -9.46 -1.76 5.64
N LEU A 197 -9.96 -1.49 4.43
CA LEU A 197 -10.31 -2.55 3.49
C LEU A 197 -9.08 -3.32 3.00
N SER A 198 -7.93 -2.64 2.86
CA SER A 198 -6.70 -3.26 2.39
C SER A 198 -5.48 -2.38 2.63
N CYS A 199 -4.41 -2.97 3.19
CA CYS A 199 -3.11 -2.34 3.37
C CYS A 199 -2.04 -3.08 2.57
N GLY A 200 -1.43 -2.45 1.56
CA GLY A 200 -0.46 -3.11 0.69
C GLY A 200 0.79 -3.64 1.43
N THR A 201 1.41 -2.81 2.28
CA THR A 201 2.57 -3.22 3.08
C THR A 201 2.18 -4.25 4.15
N GLY A 202 0.96 -4.18 4.68
CA GLY A 202 0.43 -5.15 5.64
C GLY A 202 0.18 -6.50 5.01
N VAL A 203 -0.35 -6.54 3.80
CA VAL A 203 -0.53 -7.76 3.01
C VAL A 203 0.80 -8.41 2.69
N THR A 204 1.81 -7.61 2.31
CA THR A 204 3.18 -8.11 2.15
C THR A 204 3.70 -8.71 3.46
N ALA A 205 3.57 -8.02 4.60
CA ALA A 205 4.04 -8.52 5.89
C ALA A 205 3.34 -9.84 6.29
N ALA A 206 2.02 -9.92 6.13
CA ALA A 206 1.23 -11.11 6.41
C ALA A 206 1.64 -12.29 5.53
N ALA A 207 1.83 -12.06 4.23
CA ALA A 207 2.27 -13.08 3.29
C ALA A 207 3.67 -13.61 3.62
N LEU A 208 4.63 -12.74 3.94
CA LEU A 208 5.99 -13.13 4.32
C LEU A 208 6.00 -13.92 5.63
N SER A 209 5.19 -13.54 6.62
CA SER A 209 4.95 -14.31 7.84
C SER A 209 4.41 -15.71 7.52
N ALA A 210 3.42 -15.82 6.63
CA ALA A 210 2.87 -17.11 6.19
C ALA A 210 3.92 -17.99 5.50
N MET A 211 4.72 -17.41 4.59
CA MET A 211 5.84 -18.10 3.94
C MET A 211 6.89 -18.59 4.93
N ALA A 212 7.24 -17.79 5.94
CA ALA A 212 8.19 -18.17 6.99
C ALA A 212 7.68 -19.36 7.82
N ARG A 213 6.35 -19.48 7.98
CA ARG A 213 5.66 -20.59 8.66
C ARG A 213 5.39 -21.80 7.76
N GLY A 214 5.85 -21.78 6.51
CA GLY A 214 5.74 -22.89 5.56
C GLY A 214 4.46 -22.90 4.73
N HIS A 215 3.66 -21.84 4.76
CA HIS A 215 2.46 -21.68 3.94
C HIS A 215 2.77 -20.88 2.66
N GLY A 216 2.07 -21.15 1.55
CA GLY A 216 2.20 -20.32 0.34
C GLY A 216 3.63 -20.17 -0.20
N LEU A 217 4.42 -21.25 -0.19
CA LEU A 217 5.81 -21.25 -0.64
C LEU A 217 5.92 -20.76 -2.09
N GLY A 218 6.72 -19.71 -2.32
CA GLY A 218 6.92 -19.07 -3.64
C GLY A 218 5.76 -18.17 -4.10
N GLY A 219 4.63 -18.16 -3.37
CA GLY A 219 3.47 -17.35 -3.70
C GLY A 219 2.33 -17.53 -2.69
N CYS A 220 1.89 -16.42 -2.11
CA CYS A 220 0.83 -16.37 -1.12
C CYS A 220 -0.33 -15.52 -1.63
N THR A 221 -1.52 -16.13 -1.74
CA THR A 221 -2.76 -15.41 -1.99
C THR A 221 -3.30 -14.90 -0.67
N VAL A 222 -3.51 -13.59 -0.56
CA VAL A 222 -4.01 -12.92 0.63
C VAL A 222 -5.38 -12.33 0.33
N ARG A 223 -6.38 -12.73 1.10
CA ARG A 223 -7.76 -12.22 1.02
C ARG A 223 -7.96 -11.17 2.11
N THR A 224 -8.20 -9.93 1.70
CA THR A 224 -8.58 -8.81 2.57
C THR A 224 -10.06 -8.48 2.40
N SER A 225 -10.60 -7.60 3.26
CA SER A 225 -11.97 -7.09 3.15
C SER A 225 -12.22 -6.35 1.83
N GLY A 226 -11.18 -5.74 1.24
CA GLY A 226 -11.24 -4.96 0.02
C GLY A 226 -10.93 -5.73 -1.27
N GLY A 227 -10.44 -6.96 -1.18
CA GLY A 227 -10.17 -7.79 -2.34
C GLY A 227 -9.06 -8.82 -2.13
N ILE A 228 -8.64 -9.45 -3.23
CA ILE A 228 -7.58 -10.45 -3.23
C ILE A 228 -6.29 -9.80 -3.75
N LEU A 229 -5.19 -10.10 -3.07
CA LEU A 229 -3.83 -9.72 -3.45
C LEU A 229 -2.97 -10.98 -3.50
N HIS A 230 -1.90 -10.92 -4.27
CA HIS A 230 -0.91 -11.99 -4.34
C HIS A 230 0.46 -11.44 -4.02
N VAL A 231 1.21 -12.16 -3.20
CA VAL A 231 2.57 -11.81 -2.85
C VAL A 231 3.49 -12.96 -3.23
N THR A 232 4.55 -12.68 -3.96
CA THR A 232 5.64 -13.63 -4.21
C THR A 232 6.92 -13.08 -3.59
N ALA A 233 7.78 -13.97 -3.10
CA ALA A 233 9.09 -13.63 -2.57
C ALA A 233 10.00 -14.86 -2.62
N GLU A 234 11.31 -14.62 -2.67
CA GLU A 234 12.33 -15.63 -2.48
C GLU A 234 12.95 -15.48 -1.09
N ARG A 235 13.24 -16.58 -0.41
CA ARG A 235 13.90 -16.54 0.91
C ARG A 235 15.36 -16.91 0.76
N ILE A 236 16.24 -15.98 1.12
CA ILE A 236 17.69 -16.16 1.16
C ILE A 236 18.15 -15.93 2.61
N GLY A 237 18.38 -17.03 3.34
CA GLY A 237 18.70 -16.99 4.77
C GLY A 237 17.56 -16.38 5.59
N ASP A 238 17.86 -15.26 6.25
CA ASP A 238 16.93 -14.52 7.12
C ASP A 238 16.30 -13.28 6.44
N THR A 239 16.35 -13.24 5.11
CA THR A 239 15.79 -12.15 4.31
C THR A 239 14.91 -12.70 3.20
N PHE A 240 13.76 -12.07 2.99
CA PHE A 240 12.96 -12.19 1.79
C PHE A 240 13.41 -11.15 0.76
N THR A 241 13.75 -11.63 -0.43
CA THR A 241 14.16 -10.83 -1.59
C THR A 241 13.15 -11.03 -2.73
N ASP A 242 13.26 -10.23 -3.79
CA ASP A 242 12.36 -10.30 -4.95
C ASP A 242 10.89 -10.32 -4.55
N VAL A 243 10.54 -9.43 -3.63
CA VAL A 243 9.18 -9.33 -3.08
C VAL A 243 8.31 -8.58 -4.09
N TRP A 244 7.22 -9.19 -4.55
CA TRP A 244 6.25 -8.57 -5.45
C TRP A 244 4.87 -8.58 -4.84
N LEU A 245 4.16 -7.45 -4.94
CA LEU A 245 2.77 -7.30 -4.56
C LEU A 245 1.92 -7.11 -5.82
N ARG A 246 1.03 -8.07 -6.10
CA ARG A 246 0.12 -8.06 -7.24
C ARG A 246 -1.33 -7.94 -6.78
N GLY A 247 -2.11 -7.17 -7.51
CA GLY A 247 -3.57 -7.19 -7.40
C GLY A 247 -4.28 -6.23 -8.34
N PRO A 248 -5.61 -6.18 -8.26
CA PRO A 248 -6.41 -5.38 -9.16
C PRO A 248 -6.24 -3.88 -8.87
N VAL A 249 -6.43 -3.09 -9.93
CA VAL A 249 -6.58 -1.64 -9.86
C VAL A 249 -7.75 -1.24 -10.75
N ALA A 250 -8.51 -0.24 -10.34
CA ALA A 250 -9.61 0.28 -11.12
C ALA A 250 -9.63 1.80 -11.08
N GLU A 251 -9.87 2.39 -12.25
CA GLU A 251 -10.26 3.79 -12.36
C GLU A 251 -11.74 3.90 -11.99
N VAL A 252 -12.06 4.74 -11.01
CA VAL A 252 -13.42 4.95 -10.50
C VAL A 252 -14.11 6.06 -11.29
N PHE A 253 -13.46 7.21 -11.42
CA PHE A 253 -13.95 8.34 -12.21
C PHE A 253 -12.81 9.32 -12.56
N ARG A 254 -13.08 10.24 -13.49
CA ARG A 254 -12.21 11.38 -13.82
C ARG A 254 -12.97 12.67 -13.59
N GLY A 255 -12.24 13.74 -13.30
CA GLY A 255 -12.84 15.06 -13.17
C GLY A 255 -11.82 16.17 -13.39
N THR A 256 -12.31 17.40 -13.28
CA THR A 256 -11.48 18.61 -13.24
C THR A 256 -11.78 19.35 -11.95
N ILE A 257 -10.77 20.01 -11.40
CA ILE A 257 -10.89 20.81 -10.18
C ILE A 257 -10.09 22.10 -10.33
N GLU A 258 -10.59 23.17 -9.75
CA GLU A 258 -9.84 24.42 -9.66
C GLU A 258 -8.87 24.35 -8.48
N LEU A 259 -7.57 24.43 -8.78
CA LEU A 259 -6.50 24.53 -7.80
C LEU A 259 -6.13 26.00 -7.65
N ASN A 260 -6.26 26.52 -6.44
CA ASN A 260 -5.65 27.78 -6.03
C ASN A 260 -4.29 27.41 -5.43
N THR A 261 -3.29 27.24 -6.31
CA THR A 261 -1.89 27.05 -5.95
C THR A 261 -1.25 28.39 -5.63
#